data_AF-A0A7S0DN08-F1
#
_entry.id   AF-A0A7S0DN08-F1
#
_cell.length_a   1.000
_cell.length_b   1.000
_cell.length_c   1.000
_cell.angle_alpha   90.00
_cell.angle_beta   90.00
_cell.angle_gamma   90.00
#
_symmetry.space_group_name_H-M   'P 1'
#
loop_
_entity.id
_entity.type
_entity.pdbx_description
1 polymer ?
#
loop_
_entity_poly.entity_id
_entity_poly.type
_entity_poly.pdbx_seq_one_letter_code
_entity_poly.pdbx_strand_id
1 'polypeptide(L)'
;IETTQRYRQQDFYEDLKKLYIGTGVKCKPTVFLFSDTQLIEECFLEDINNILNSGEVPGLFLPDELSAVLEEIRKDAEREGRRLSQEALYNYFIERVRKNLHVLLCLSPVGSAFRNRCRMYPSLTNCCTINWFPPWPEDALTALAEKYLDDPQLLDLKLDRKILNVLPSIFCTIHVNATKFSTSMLNETKRANYITPTKYLDLVQTYKSLICEKTNHISSLASKLRNGLGKLGTTAKQVQLLEFELKEQGKIVDAESLKCEKLNVVIMEEKREAQAQRTKVEEESLKSKADVERCSKLEIRASVELGKALPALESAKAALDNLSKKAITEVKTYVTPPPMVEKVMKAVMC
;
A
#
# COMPACT_ATOMS: atom_id res chain seq x y z
N ILE A 1 -24.74 -42.29 17.28
CA ILE A 1 -23.85 -42.76 18.37
C ILE A 1 -22.55 -41.99 18.25
N GLU A 2 -22.10 -41.38 19.34
CA GLU A 2 -20.80 -40.71 19.41
C GLU A 2 -19.84 -41.63 20.17
N THR A 3 -18.95 -42.29 19.44
CA THR A 3 -18.01 -43.24 20.01
C THR A 3 -16.76 -42.53 20.49
N THR A 4 -16.41 -42.68 21.77
CA THR A 4 -15.09 -42.30 22.32
C THR A 4 -14.21 -43.54 22.46
N GLN A 5 -12.90 -43.39 22.67
CA GLN A 5 -12.00 -44.55 22.88
C GLN A 5 -12.39 -45.44 24.08
N ARG A 6 -13.18 -44.90 25.01
CA ARG A 6 -13.68 -45.62 26.20
C ARG A 6 -15.07 -46.21 26.01
N TYR A 7 -15.69 -46.04 24.84
CA TYR A 7 -16.99 -46.61 24.54
C TYR A 7 -16.89 -48.15 24.57
N ARG A 8 -17.80 -48.78 25.28
CA ARG A 8 -17.87 -50.25 25.45
C ARG A 8 -19.28 -50.75 25.14
N GLN A 9 -19.44 -52.06 25.10
CA GLN A 9 -20.73 -52.73 24.91
C GLN A 9 -21.87 -52.21 25.79
N GLN A 10 -21.62 -51.85 27.05
CA GLN A 10 -22.67 -51.29 27.92
C GLN A 10 -23.21 -49.96 27.41
N ASP A 11 -22.35 -49.07 26.93
CA ASP A 11 -22.76 -47.79 26.34
C ASP A 11 -23.57 -48.02 25.05
N PHE A 12 -23.17 -49.04 24.27
CA PHE A 12 -23.90 -49.46 23.08
C PHE A 12 -25.31 -49.94 23.39
N TYR A 13 -25.47 -50.72 24.46
CA TYR A 13 -26.78 -51.21 24.89
C TYR A 13 -27.68 -50.05 25.35
N GLU A 14 -27.13 -49.07 26.08
CA GLU A 14 -27.89 -47.88 26.48
C GLU A 14 -28.36 -47.04 25.28
N ASP A 15 -27.53 -46.93 24.24
CA ASP A 15 -27.94 -46.24 23.01
C ASP A 15 -28.96 -47.05 22.19
N LEU A 16 -28.82 -48.37 22.13
CA LEU A 16 -29.82 -49.26 21.53
C LEU A 16 -31.16 -49.22 22.29
N LYS A 17 -31.16 -49.20 23.62
CA LYS A 17 -32.39 -49.05 24.42
C LYS A 17 -33.14 -47.77 24.03
N LYS A 18 -32.44 -46.63 23.93
CA LYS A 18 -33.03 -45.35 23.50
C LYS A 18 -33.62 -45.46 22.08
N LEU A 19 -32.93 -46.15 21.18
CA LEU A 19 -33.37 -46.38 19.80
C LEU A 19 -34.65 -47.24 19.75
N TYR A 20 -34.69 -48.34 20.51
CA TYR A 20 -35.85 -49.22 20.63
C TYR A 20 -37.05 -48.52 21.28
N ILE A 21 -36.85 -47.71 22.31
CA ILE A 21 -37.91 -46.89 22.90
C ILE A 21 -38.42 -45.85 21.89
N GLY A 22 -37.53 -45.19 21.15
CA GLY A 22 -37.89 -44.21 20.13
C GLY A 22 -38.71 -44.79 18.97
N THR A 23 -38.33 -45.96 18.47
CA THR A 23 -38.95 -46.61 17.30
C THR A 23 -40.15 -47.47 17.67
N GLY A 24 -40.11 -48.17 18.81
CA GLY A 24 -41.16 -49.07 19.26
C GLY A 24 -42.23 -48.40 20.12
N VAL A 25 -41.85 -47.66 21.15
CA VAL A 25 -42.83 -46.99 22.04
C VAL A 25 -43.36 -45.72 21.43
N LYS A 26 -42.46 -44.80 21.07
CA LYS A 26 -42.83 -43.50 20.49
C LYS A 26 -43.23 -43.58 19.02
N CYS A 27 -43.06 -44.75 18.38
CA CYS A 27 -43.41 -45.00 16.99
C CYS A 27 -42.81 -44.00 16.00
N LYS A 28 -41.58 -43.53 16.25
CA LYS A 28 -40.89 -42.56 15.40
C LYS A 28 -40.02 -43.27 14.36
N PRO A 29 -40.26 -43.09 13.05
CA PRO A 29 -39.36 -43.58 12.02
C PRO A 29 -37.95 -43.01 12.22
N THR A 30 -36.97 -43.89 12.35
CA THR A 30 -35.59 -43.53 12.70
C THR A 30 -34.62 -44.32 11.85
N VAL A 31 -33.62 -43.63 11.29
CA VAL A 31 -32.49 -44.25 10.60
C VAL A 31 -31.32 -44.37 11.58
N PHE A 32 -30.85 -45.60 11.78
CA PHE A 32 -29.64 -45.90 12.52
C PHE A 32 -28.46 -46.01 11.56
N LEU A 33 -27.68 -44.93 11.46
CA LEU A 33 -26.44 -44.88 10.68
C LEU A 33 -25.26 -45.40 11.51
N PHE A 34 -24.59 -46.44 11.02
CA PHE A 34 -23.43 -47.04 11.66
C PHE A 34 -22.27 -47.17 10.67
N SER A 35 -21.13 -46.54 10.98
CA SER A 35 -19.92 -46.55 10.16
C SER A 35 -18.89 -47.54 10.72
N ASP A 36 -18.02 -48.06 9.85
CA ASP A 36 -16.85 -48.85 10.24
C ASP A 36 -15.94 -48.19 11.30
N THR A 37 -15.83 -46.86 11.32
CA THR A 37 -15.07 -46.08 12.31
C THR A 37 -15.66 -46.14 13.72
N GLN A 38 -16.96 -46.44 13.84
CA GLN A 38 -17.67 -46.59 15.12
C GLN A 38 -17.58 -48.02 15.68
N LEU A 39 -17.03 -48.96 14.90
CA LEU A 39 -16.88 -50.35 15.30
C LEU A 39 -15.62 -50.53 16.15
N ILE A 40 -15.76 -50.32 17.46
CA ILE A 40 -14.67 -50.48 18.44
C ILE A 40 -14.55 -51.95 18.87
N GLU A 41 -15.67 -52.63 19.07
CA GLU A 41 -15.74 -54.04 19.49
C GLU A 41 -16.56 -54.84 18.48
N GLU A 42 -16.08 -56.04 18.09
CA GLU A 42 -16.78 -56.87 17.09
C GLU A 42 -18.16 -57.35 17.56
N CYS A 43 -18.42 -57.39 18.88
CA CYS A 43 -19.74 -57.73 19.42
C CYS A 43 -20.85 -56.78 18.96
N PHE A 44 -20.55 -55.53 18.59
CA PHE A 44 -21.57 -54.59 18.09
C PHE A 44 -22.18 -55.10 16.77
N LEU A 45 -21.40 -55.81 15.94
CA LEU A 45 -21.93 -56.41 14.72
C LEU A 45 -22.78 -57.64 14.98
N GLU A 46 -22.54 -58.37 16.09
CA GLU A 46 -23.39 -59.46 16.51
C GLU A 46 -24.78 -58.93 16.90
N ASP A 47 -24.83 -57.85 17.68
CA ASP A 47 -26.08 -57.19 18.04
C ASP A 47 -26.80 -56.64 16.81
N ILE A 48 -26.09 -55.95 15.90
CA ILE A 48 -26.68 -55.46 14.65
C ILE A 48 -27.20 -56.63 13.80
N ASN A 49 -26.48 -57.76 13.75
CA ASN A 49 -26.94 -58.95 13.06
C ASN A 49 -28.26 -59.48 13.65
N ASN A 50 -28.41 -59.45 14.97
CA ASN A 50 -29.66 -59.82 15.64
C ASN A 50 -30.79 -58.82 15.32
N ILE A 51 -30.52 -57.51 15.33
CA ILE A 51 -31.47 -56.46 14.90
C ILE A 51 -31.96 -56.71 13.47
N LEU A 52 -31.05 -57.07 12.54
CA LEU A 52 -31.39 -57.29 11.14
C LEU A 52 -32.18 -58.59 10.91
N ASN A 53 -31.89 -59.64 11.68
CA ASN A 53 -32.49 -60.97 11.49
C ASN A 53 -33.86 -61.08 12.18
N SER A 54 -33.90 -60.87 13.50
CA SER A 54 -35.11 -61.05 14.31
C SER A 54 -35.76 -59.71 14.70
N GLY A 55 -35.01 -58.60 14.67
CA GLY A 55 -35.48 -57.32 15.18
C GLY A 55 -35.33 -57.18 16.70
N GLU A 56 -34.73 -58.16 17.37
CA GLU A 56 -34.47 -58.16 18.81
C GLU A 56 -32.98 -58.35 19.09
N VAL A 57 -32.52 -57.79 20.21
CA VAL A 57 -31.17 -58.01 20.73
C VAL A 57 -31.29 -58.75 22.05
N PRO A 58 -30.74 -59.98 22.16
CA PRO A 58 -30.84 -60.78 23.39
C PRO A 58 -30.25 -60.04 24.59
N GLY A 59 -31.02 -59.94 25.68
CA GLY A 59 -30.56 -59.32 26.92
C GLY A 59 -30.42 -57.80 26.87
N LEU A 60 -31.00 -57.12 25.87
CA LEU A 60 -30.93 -55.66 25.75
C LEU A 60 -31.64 -54.94 26.91
N PHE A 61 -32.83 -55.43 27.30
CA PHE A 61 -33.60 -54.89 28.43
C PHE A 61 -33.53 -55.85 29.61
N LEU A 62 -33.34 -55.30 30.81
CA LEU A 62 -33.54 -56.05 32.04
C LEU A 62 -35.05 -56.37 32.21
N PRO A 63 -35.44 -57.43 32.94
CA PRO A 63 -36.85 -57.82 33.10
C PRO A 63 -37.76 -56.68 33.61
N ASP A 64 -37.25 -55.86 34.52
CA ASP A 64 -37.99 -54.71 35.08
C ASP A 64 -38.15 -53.58 34.04
N GLU A 65 -37.10 -53.30 33.27
CA GLU A 65 -37.13 -52.29 32.19
C GLU A 65 -38.09 -52.72 31.07
N LEU A 66 -38.05 -54.00 30.70
CA LEU A 66 -38.94 -54.56 29.68
C LEU A 66 -40.39 -54.44 30.10
N SER A 67 -40.70 -54.75 31.36
CA SER A 67 -42.06 -54.64 31.90
C SER A 67 -42.57 -53.20 31.82
N ALA A 68 -41.73 -52.21 32.13
CA ALA A 68 -42.09 -50.80 31.98
C ALA A 68 -42.37 -50.40 30.52
N VAL A 69 -41.54 -50.84 29.58
CA VAL A 69 -41.72 -50.61 28.13
C VAL A 69 -43.03 -51.23 27.62
N LEU A 70 -43.36 -52.45 28.06
CA LEU A 70 -44.58 -53.15 27.66
C LEU A 70 -45.85 -52.47 28.20
N GLU A 71 -45.80 -51.91 29.40
CA GLU A 71 -46.93 -51.15 29.96
C GLU A 71 -47.17 -49.83 29.20
N GLU A 72 -46.11 -49.15 28.73
CA GLU A 72 -46.27 -47.94 27.92
C GLU A 72 -46.97 -48.20 26.58
N ILE A 73 -46.68 -49.32 25.91
CA ILE A 73 -47.31 -49.69 24.63
C ILE A 73 -48.66 -50.38 24.79
N ARG A 74 -49.04 -50.79 26.01
CA ARG A 74 -50.25 -51.59 26.26
C ARG A 74 -51.51 -50.90 25.76
N LYS A 75 -51.62 -49.59 26.00
CA LYS A 75 -52.75 -48.77 25.52
C LYS A 75 -52.80 -48.67 23.99
N ASP A 76 -51.63 -48.66 23.33
CA ASP A 76 -51.56 -48.66 21.87
C ASP A 76 -51.99 -50.03 21.31
N ALA A 77 -51.51 -51.11 21.93
CA ALA A 77 -51.87 -52.47 21.55
C ALA A 77 -53.38 -52.75 21.71
N GLU A 78 -53.98 -52.27 22.80
CA GLU A 78 -55.42 -52.39 23.04
C GLU A 78 -56.24 -51.63 22.00
N ARG A 79 -55.82 -50.41 21.64
CA ARG A 79 -56.46 -49.63 20.55
C ARG A 79 -56.41 -50.33 19.19
N GLU A 80 -55.35 -51.08 18.94
CA GLU A 80 -55.19 -51.88 17.71
C GLU A 80 -55.79 -53.30 17.82
N GLY A 81 -56.50 -53.62 18.91
CA GLY A 81 -57.17 -54.91 19.10
C GLY A 81 -56.22 -56.10 19.27
N ARG A 82 -54.97 -55.86 19.69
CA ARG A 82 -53.98 -56.92 19.95
C ARG A 82 -54.23 -57.59 21.30
N ARG A 83 -53.75 -58.84 21.44
CA ARG A 83 -53.82 -59.58 22.71
C ARG A 83 -52.89 -58.93 23.74
N LEU A 84 -53.34 -58.87 25.00
CA LEU A 84 -52.63 -58.21 26.10
C LEU A 84 -51.75 -59.17 26.93
N SER A 85 -51.44 -60.38 26.43
CA SER A 85 -50.45 -61.24 27.07
C SER A 85 -49.06 -60.63 26.91
N GLN A 86 -48.17 -60.88 27.87
CA GLN A 86 -46.81 -60.32 27.85
C GLN A 86 -46.04 -60.68 26.56
N GLU A 87 -46.17 -61.92 26.08
CA GLU A 87 -45.59 -62.37 24.82
C GLU A 87 -46.18 -61.64 23.60
N ALA A 88 -47.50 -61.39 23.59
CA ALA A 88 -48.15 -60.70 22.49
C ALA A 88 -47.79 -59.21 22.45
N LEU A 89 -47.67 -58.57 23.62
CA LEU A 89 -47.20 -57.18 23.73
C LEU A 89 -45.74 -57.05 23.29
N TYR A 90 -44.88 -58.00 23.65
CA TYR A 90 -43.49 -58.02 23.19
C TYR A 90 -43.38 -58.21 21.67
N ASN A 91 -44.12 -59.16 21.10
CA ASN A 91 -44.16 -59.34 19.65
C ASN A 91 -44.67 -58.08 18.93
N TYR A 92 -45.69 -57.41 19.49
CA TYR A 92 -46.20 -56.14 18.97
C TYR A 92 -45.15 -55.02 19.06
N PHE A 93 -44.39 -54.94 20.16
CA PHE A 93 -43.28 -54.00 20.30
C PHE A 93 -42.23 -54.21 19.20
N ILE A 94 -41.77 -55.44 19.00
CA ILE A 94 -40.77 -55.78 17.99
C ILE A 94 -41.30 -55.51 16.58
N GLU A 95 -42.59 -55.77 16.31
CA GLU A 95 -43.24 -55.40 15.03
C GLU A 95 -43.15 -53.89 14.76
N ARG A 96 -43.44 -53.05 15.77
CA ARG A 96 -43.31 -51.58 15.65
C ARG A 96 -41.86 -51.15 15.45
N VAL A 97 -40.91 -51.75 16.18
CA VAL A 97 -39.49 -51.46 16.01
C VAL A 97 -39.06 -51.79 14.57
N ARG A 98 -39.37 -52.99 14.06
CA ARG A 98 -39.02 -53.40 12.70
C ARG A 98 -39.62 -52.50 11.62
N LYS A 99 -40.81 -51.95 11.85
CA LYS A 99 -41.46 -51.03 10.91
C LYS A 99 -40.82 -49.64 10.88
N ASN A 100 -40.30 -49.18 12.01
CA ASN A 100 -39.83 -47.80 12.18
C ASN A 100 -38.30 -47.67 12.22
N LEU A 101 -37.56 -48.77 12.44
CA LEU A 101 -36.11 -48.77 12.50
C LEU A 101 -35.50 -49.17 11.16
N HIS A 102 -34.76 -48.25 10.54
CA HIS A 102 -33.99 -48.52 9.34
C HIS A 102 -32.49 -48.48 9.65
N VAL A 103 -31.79 -49.58 9.45
CA VAL A 103 -30.34 -49.67 9.71
C VAL A 103 -29.58 -49.37 8.41
N LEU A 104 -28.67 -48.40 8.44
CA LEU A 104 -27.79 -48.05 7.33
C LEU A 104 -26.33 -48.25 7.74
N LEU A 105 -25.66 -49.18 7.07
CA LEU A 105 -24.28 -49.58 7.38
C LEU A 105 -23.32 -49.00 6.34
N CYS A 106 -22.36 -48.20 6.79
CA CYS A 106 -21.29 -47.65 5.98
C CYS A 106 -19.99 -48.42 6.25
N LEU A 107 -19.73 -49.47 5.48
CA LEU A 107 -18.57 -50.35 5.65
C LEU A 107 -17.59 -50.18 4.48
N SER A 108 -16.30 -50.00 4.79
CA SER A 108 -15.25 -49.99 3.79
C SER A 108 -14.97 -51.41 3.27
N PRO A 109 -14.96 -51.64 1.94
CA PRO A 109 -14.61 -52.94 1.36
C PRO A 109 -13.11 -53.22 1.33
N VAL A 110 -12.28 -52.27 1.79
CA VAL A 110 -10.82 -52.38 1.75
C VAL A 110 -10.34 -53.40 2.79
N GLY A 111 -9.48 -54.32 2.37
CA GLY A 111 -8.92 -55.37 3.22
C GLY A 111 -9.82 -56.60 3.39
N SER A 112 -9.44 -57.51 4.28
CA SER A 112 -10.18 -58.77 4.50
C SER A 112 -11.30 -58.65 5.54
N ALA A 113 -11.32 -57.58 6.34
CA ALA A 113 -12.24 -57.42 7.46
C ALA A 113 -13.71 -57.45 7.02
N PHE A 114 -14.08 -56.68 5.98
CA PHE A 114 -15.43 -56.66 5.43
C PHE A 114 -15.88 -58.05 4.97
N ARG A 115 -15.04 -58.75 4.18
CA ARG A 115 -15.32 -60.11 3.72
C ARG A 115 -15.50 -61.10 4.87
N ASN A 116 -14.67 -61.00 5.92
CA ASN A 116 -14.77 -61.86 7.10
C ASN A 116 -16.07 -61.58 7.87
N ARG A 117 -16.44 -60.32 8.05
CA ARG A 117 -17.69 -59.91 8.71
C ARG A 117 -18.93 -60.39 7.96
N CYS A 118 -18.97 -60.26 6.63
CA CYS A 118 -20.08 -60.81 5.83
C CYS A 118 -20.19 -62.34 5.94
N ARG A 119 -19.09 -63.06 6.19
CA ARG A 119 -19.12 -64.52 6.42
C ARG A 119 -19.59 -64.89 7.82
N MET A 120 -19.20 -64.11 8.82
CA MET A 120 -19.59 -64.31 10.22
C MET A 120 -21.04 -63.91 10.48
N TYR A 121 -21.51 -62.86 9.80
CA TYR A 121 -22.84 -62.27 10.00
C TYR A 121 -23.63 -62.22 8.67
N PRO A 122 -24.28 -63.34 8.27
CA PRO A 122 -25.00 -63.42 6.99
C PRO A 122 -26.18 -62.45 6.86
N SER A 123 -26.73 -61.94 7.97
CA SER A 123 -27.84 -60.99 7.93
C SER A 123 -27.44 -59.66 7.28
N LEU A 124 -26.16 -59.30 7.31
CA LEU A 124 -25.62 -58.14 6.60
C LEU A 124 -25.82 -58.24 5.09
N THR A 125 -25.83 -59.45 4.53
CA THR A 125 -26.04 -59.68 3.09
C THR A 125 -27.46 -60.11 2.75
N ASN A 126 -28.14 -60.82 3.66
CA ASN A 126 -29.47 -61.38 3.40
C ASN A 126 -30.61 -60.39 3.71
N CYS A 127 -30.42 -59.51 4.70
CA CYS A 127 -31.46 -58.61 5.19
C CYS A 127 -31.25 -57.14 4.77
N CYS A 128 -30.08 -56.80 4.20
CA CYS A 128 -29.78 -55.46 3.72
C CYS A 128 -29.70 -55.42 2.19
N THR A 129 -30.11 -54.28 1.62
CA THR A 129 -29.83 -53.98 0.22
C THR A 129 -28.41 -53.43 0.10
N ILE A 130 -27.57 -54.07 -0.70
CA ILE A 130 -26.19 -53.66 -0.90
C ILE A 130 -26.15 -52.56 -1.97
N ASN A 131 -25.70 -51.37 -1.58
CA ASN A 131 -25.40 -50.29 -2.52
C ASN A 131 -23.88 -50.14 -2.64
N TRP A 132 -23.34 -50.44 -3.82
CA TRP A 132 -21.91 -50.34 -4.07
C TRP A 132 -21.54 -48.95 -4.59
N PHE A 133 -20.52 -48.35 -3.98
CA PHE A 133 -19.95 -47.07 -4.43
C PHE A 133 -18.67 -47.34 -5.22
N PRO A 134 -18.74 -47.43 -6.55
CA PRO A 134 -17.54 -47.57 -7.36
C PRO A 134 -16.69 -46.29 -7.30
N PRO A 135 -15.40 -46.38 -7.68
CA PRO A 135 -14.60 -45.20 -7.97
C PRO A 135 -15.33 -44.27 -8.95
N TRP A 136 -15.16 -42.96 -8.76
CA TRP A 136 -15.80 -41.99 -9.64
C TRP A 136 -15.32 -42.14 -11.09
N PRO A 137 -16.23 -42.21 -12.07
CA PRO A 137 -15.86 -42.24 -13.48
C PRO A 137 -15.24 -40.91 -13.91
N GLU A 138 -14.50 -40.93 -15.02
CA GLU A 138 -13.80 -39.75 -15.54
C GLU A 138 -14.75 -38.58 -15.83
N ASP A 139 -15.96 -38.87 -16.32
CA ASP A 139 -17.01 -37.87 -16.56
C ASP A 139 -17.44 -37.17 -15.26
N ALA A 140 -17.60 -37.94 -14.17
CA ALA A 140 -17.99 -37.38 -12.88
C ALA A 140 -16.88 -36.54 -12.26
N LEU A 141 -15.62 -36.97 -12.40
CA LEU A 141 -14.44 -36.20 -11.97
C LEU A 141 -14.39 -34.87 -12.72
N THR A 142 -14.52 -34.92 -14.05
CA THR A 142 -14.48 -33.73 -14.91
C THR A 142 -15.60 -32.75 -14.57
N ALA A 143 -16.85 -33.21 -14.48
CA ALA A 143 -17.99 -32.36 -14.13
C ALA A 143 -17.86 -31.74 -12.73
N LEU A 144 -17.27 -32.46 -11.78
CA LEU A 144 -17.02 -31.95 -10.44
C LEU A 144 -15.94 -30.85 -10.47
N ALA A 145 -14.83 -31.08 -11.18
CA ALA A 145 -13.81 -30.05 -11.34
C ALA A 145 -14.35 -28.80 -12.04
N GLU A 146 -15.17 -28.95 -13.08
CA GLU A 146 -15.85 -27.83 -13.75
C GLU A 146 -16.66 -27.00 -12.74
N LYS A 147 -17.49 -27.67 -11.93
CA LYS A 147 -18.30 -27.00 -10.91
C LYS A 147 -17.47 -26.26 -9.86
N TYR A 148 -16.32 -26.83 -9.46
CA TYR A 148 -15.43 -26.19 -8.48
C TYR A 148 -14.62 -25.02 -9.07
N LEU A 149 -14.37 -25.06 -10.38
CA LEU A 149 -13.66 -24.02 -11.13
C LEU A 149 -14.57 -22.90 -11.61
N ASP A 150 -15.88 -23.13 -11.72
CA ASP A 150 -16.90 -22.10 -11.97
C ASP A 150 -17.18 -21.27 -10.70
N ASP A 151 -16.10 -20.73 -10.12
CA ASP A 151 -16.17 -19.81 -8.98
C ASP A 151 -15.93 -18.36 -9.43
N PRO A 152 -16.75 -17.39 -8.98
CA PRO A 152 -16.58 -15.97 -9.30
C PRO A 152 -15.15 -15.45 -9.09
N GLN A 153 -14.45 -15.92 -8.04
CA GLN A 153 -13.09 -15.48 -7.73
C GLN A 153 -12.09 -15.85 -8.83
N LEU A 154 -12.29 -16.99 -9.51
CA LEU A 154 -11.45 -17.41 -10.64
C LEU A 154 -11.79 -16.64 -11.92
N LEU A 155 -13.07 -16.32 -12.12
CA LEU A 155 -13.56 -15.52 -13.25
C LEU A 155 -12.99 -14.10 -13.25
N ASP A 156 -12.83 -13.51 -12.06
CA ASP A 156 -12.25 -12.16 -11.89
C ASP A 156 -10.76 -12.08 -12.27
N LEU A 157 -10.04 -13.20 -12.28
CA LEU A 157 -8.61 -13.24 -12.62
C LEU A 157 -8.33 -13.04 -14.12
N LYS A 158 -9.37 -12.93 -14.97
CA LYS A 158 -9.26 -12.75 -16.44
C LYS A 158 -8.32 -13.78 -17.09
N LEU A 159 -8.32 -15.00 -16.58
CA LEU A 159 -7.56 -16.12 -17.15
C LEU A 159 -8.10 -16.47 -18.55
N ASP A 160 -7.24 -17.04 -19.40
CA ASP A 160 -7.67 -17.51 -20.72
C ASP A 160 -8.72 -18.62 -20.54
N ARG A 161 -9.94 -18.37 -21.06
CA ARG A 161 -11.05 -19.32 -21.02
C ARG A 161 -10.70 -20.65 -21.66
N LYS A 162 -9.80 -20.67 -22.66
CA LYS A 162 -9.31 -21.92 -23.26
C LYS A 162 -8.59 -22.80 -22.25
N ILE A 163 -7.78 -22.21 -21.37
CA ILE A 163 -7.05 -22.94 -20.33
C ILE A 163 -8.02 -23.44 -19.26
N LEU A 164 -8.97 -22.60 -18.84
CA LEU A 164 -9.98 -22.98 -17.85
C LEU A 164 -10.83 -24.17 -18.30
N ASN A 165 -11.17 -24.26 -19.59
CA ASN A 165 -11.95 -25.37 -20.13
C ASN A 165 -11.18 -26.70 -20.19
N VAL A 166 -9.85 -26.67 -20.27
CA VAL A 166 -9.01 -27.89 -20.34
C VAL A 166 -8.62 -28.39 -18.94
N LEU A 167 -8.59 -27.49 -17.96
CA LEU A 167 -8.14 -27.77 -16.60
C LEU A 167 -8.91 -28.91 -15.88
N PRO A 168 -10.25 -29.04 -15.99
CA PRO A 168 -10.98 -30.19 -15.45
C PRO A 168 -10.45 -31.54 -15.93
N SER A 169 -10.20 -31.66 -17.24
CA SER A 169 -9.66 -32.88 -17.86
C SER A 169 -8.25 -33.21 -17.36
N ILE A 170 -7.42 -32.18 -17.13
CA ILE A 170 -6.09 -32.34 -16.54
C ILE A 170 -6.20 -32.92 -15.11
N PHE A 171 -7.08 -32.36 -14.27
CA PHE A 171 -7.26 -32.88 -12.91
C PHE A 171 -7.74 -34.33 -12.91
N CYS A 172 -8.69 -34.67 -13.78
CA CYS A 172 -9.14 -36.04 -13.98
C CYS A 172 -7.96 -36.97 -14.32
N THR A 173 -7.16 -36.59 -15.33
CA THR A 173 -5.99 -37.36 -15.77
C THR A 173 -4.97 -37.56 -14.65
N ILE A 174 -4.68 -36.51 -13.86
CA ILE A 174 -3.77 -36.59 -12.71
C ILE A 174 -4.29 -37.60 -11.68
N HIS A 175 -5.58 -37.54 -11.36
CA HIS A 175 -6.19 -38.44 -10.37
C HIS A 175 -6.18 -39.90 -10.83
N VAL A 176 -6.58 -40.16 -12.08
CA VAL A 176 -6.57 -41.51 -12.68
C VAL A 176 -5.15 -42.07 -12.70
N ASN A 177 -4.16 -41.26 -13.08
CA ASN A 177 -2.76 -41.68 -13.06
C ASN A 177 -2.25 -41.93 -11.65
N ALA A 178 -2.61 -41.09 -10.66
CA ALA A 178 -2.25 -41.31 -9.27
C ALA A 178 -2.79 -42.65 -8.73
N THR A 179 -4.02 -43.03 -9.11
CA THR A 179 -4.61 -44.33 -8.77
C THR A 179 -3.86 -45.50 -9.41
N LYS A 180 -3.44 -45.36 -10.67
CA LYS A 180 -2.60 -46.36 -11.36
C LYS A 180 -1.23 -46.51 -10.65
N PHE A 181 -0.57 -45.40 -10.35
CA PHE A 181 0.72 -45.41 -9.65
C PHE A 181 0.62 -45.97 -8.23
N SER A 182 -0.48 -45.69 -7.52
CA SER A 182 -0.78 -46.28 -6.22
C SER A 182 -0.82 -47.82 -6.29
N THR A 183 -1.44 -48.36 -7.35
CA THR A 183 -1.48 -49.81 -7.59
C THR A 183 -0.11 -50.39 -7.90
N SER A 184 0.69 -49.73 -8.76
CA SER A 184 2.07 -50.14 -9.05
C SER A 184 2.95 -50.12 -7.80
N MET A 185 2.83 -49.06 -6.98
CA MET A 185 3.58 -48.91 -5.74
C MET A 185 3.28 -50.05 -4.75
N LEU A 186 2.01 -50.45 -4.62
CA LEU A 186 1.64 -51.60 -3.79
C LEU A 186 2.30 -52.89 -4.31
N ASN A 187 2.35 -53.09 -5.62
CA ASN A 187 2.91 -54.29 -6.22
C ASN A 187 4.44 -54.38 -6.03
N GLU A 188 5.14 -53.27 -6.23
CA GLU A 188 6.61 -53.18 -6.19
C GLU A 188 7.15 -53.06 -4.76
N THR A 189 6.60 -52.15 -3.96
CA THR A 189 7.15 -51.78 -2.64
C THR A 189 6.44 -52.45 -1.48
N LYS A 190 5.31 -53.13 -1.74
CA LYS A 190 4.40 -53.69 -0.72
C LYS A 190 3.86 -52.67 0.28
N ARG A 191 3.93 -51.37 -0.04
CA ARG A 191 3.34 -50.28 0.75
C ARG A 191 2.05 -49.83 0.12
N ALA A 192 0.97 -49.87 0.90
CA ALA A 192 -0.32 -49.38 0.48
C ALA A 192 -0.40 -47.85 0.66
N ASN A 193 -0.85 -47.16 -0.38
CA ASN A 193 -1.36 -45.80 -0.32
C ASN A 193 -2.78 -45.80 -0.88
N TYR A 194 -3.63 -44.89 -0.41
CA TYR A 194 -5.03 -44.83 -0.83
C TYR A 194 -5.33 -43.49 -1.47
N ILE A 195 -5.78 -43.53 -2.72
CA ILE A 195 -6.25 -42.37 -3.47
C ILE A 195 -7.77 -42.30 -3.31
N THR A 196 -8.26 -41.32 -2.54
CA THR A 196 -9.69 -41.17 -2.24
C THR A 196 -10.29 -39.97 -2.98
N PRO A 197 -11.63 -39.95 -3.20
CA PRO A 197 -12.31 -38.78 -3.76
C PRO A 197 -12.07 -37.49 -2.97
N THR A 198 -11.88 -37.58 -1.65
CA THR A 198 -11.48 -36.43 -0.82
C THR A 198 -10.16 -35.82 -1.27
N LYS A 199 -9.16 -36.65 -1.62
CA LYS A 199 -7.87 -36.16 -2.15
C LYS A 199 -8.00 -35.49 -3.51
N TYR A 200 -8.97 -35.92 -4.33
CA TYR A 200 -9.29 -35.24 -5.58
C TYR A 200 -9.87 -33.84 -5.33
N LEU A 201 -10.84 -33.75 -4.41
CA LEU A 201 -11.43 -32.47 -4.03
C LEU A 201 -10.38 -31.53 -3.43
N ASP A 202 -9.51 -32.04 -2.57
CA ASP A 202 -8.39 -31.29 -2.01
C ASP A 202 -7.47 -30.73 -3.11
N LEU A 203 -7.16 -31.53 -4.15
CA LEU A 203 -6.34 -31.10 -5.29
C LEU A 203 -6.96 -29.89 -6.01
N VAL A 204 -8.24 -29.98 -6.38
CA VAL A 204 -8.94 -28.90 -7.10
C VAL A 204 -9.04 -27.65 -6.24
N GLN A 205 -9.43 -27.81 -4.96
CA GLN A 205 -9.56 -26.70 -4.02
C GLN A 205 -8.21 -26.01 -3.72
N THR A 206 -7.15 -26.79 -3.55
CA THR A 206 -5.80 -26.25 -3.30
C THR A 206 -5.29 -25.50 -4.51
N TYR A 207 -5.50 -26.04 -5.72
CA TYR A 207 -5.13 -25.35 -6.94
C TYR A 207 -5.83 -24.00 -7.06
N LYS A 208 -7.14 -23.95 -6.81
CA LYS A 208 -7.93 -22.72 -6.83
C LYS A 208 -7.39 -21.67 -5.86
N SER A 209 -7.13 -22.06 -4.62
CA SER A 209 -6.54 -21.13 -3.63
C SER A 209 -5.18 -20.62 -4.07
N LEU A 210 -4.34 -21.52 -4.60
CA LEU A 210 -2.99 -21.20 -5.04
C LEU A 210 -2.97 -20.25 -6.25
N ILE A 211 -3.82 -20.47 -7.25
CA ILE A 211 -3.86 -19.63 -8.45
C ILE A 211 -4.37 -18.22 -8.11
N CYS A 212 -5.34 -18.09 -7.20
CA CYS A 212 -5.80 -16.80 -6.69
C CYS A 212 -4.66 -16.06 -5.97
N GLU A 213 -3.98 -16.73 -5.04
CA GLU A 213 -2.86 -16.15 -4.29
C GLU A 213 -1.74 -15.66 -5.22
N LYS A 214 -1.29 -16.53 -6.13
CA LYS A 214 -0.16 -16.22 -7.02
C LYS A 214 -0.52 -15.13 -8.03
N THR A 215 -1.72 -15.17 -8.60
CA THR A 215 -2.17 -14.12 -9.52
C THR A 215 -2.26 -12.77 -8.82
N ASN A 216 -2.82 -12.71 -7.61
CA ASN A 216 -2.90 -11.48 -6.83
C ASN A 216 -1.51 -10.95 -6.44
N HIS A 217 -0.60 -11.83 -6.06
CA HIS A 217 0.77 -11.46 -5.74
C HIS A 217 1.50 -10.86 -6.96
N ILE A 218 1.42 -11.53 -8.12
CA ILE A 218 2.04 -11.06 -9.36
C ILE A 218 1.38 -9.76 -9.84
N SER A 219 0.06 -9.65 -9.77
CA SER A 219 -0.68 -8.44 -10.13
C SER A 219 -0.27 -7.24 -9.27
N SER A 220 -0.09 -7.44 -7.96
CA SER A 220 0.43 -6.42 -7.05
C SER A 220 1.84 -5.98 -7.43
N LEU A 221 2.74 -6.93 -7.73
CA LEU A 221 4.10 -6.62 -8.15
C LEU A 221 4.12 -5.86 -9.49
N ALA A 222 3.32 -6.30 -10.46
CA ALA A 222 3.16 -5.63 -11.75
C ALA A 222 2.61 -4.21 -11.60
N SER A 223 1.65 -4.00 -10.69
CA SER A 223 1.11 -2.67 -10.36
C SER A 223 2.19 -1.75 -9.77
N LYS A 224 2.99 -2.25 -8.82
CA LYS A 224 4.12 -1.49 -8.25
C LYS A 224 5.14 -1.08 -9.32
N LEU A 225 5.53 -2.00 -10.20
CA LEU A 225 6.43 -1.72 -11.31
C LEU A 225 5.84 -0.71 -12.29
N ARG A 226 4.57 -0.87 -12.66
CA ARG A 226 3.86 0.07 -13.54
C ARG A 226 3.82 1.48 -12.95
N ASN A 227 3.55 1.60 -11.65
CA ASN A 227 3.55 2.88 -10.95
C ASN A 227 4.96 3.49 -10.88
N GLY A 228 5.99 2.68 -10.65
CA GLY A 228 7.39 3.12 -10.67
C GLY A 228 7.81 3.64 -12.05
N LEU A 229 7.51 2.89 -13.11
CA LEU A 229 7.77 3.31 -14.50
C LEU A 229 7.00 4.58 -14.87
N GLY A 230 5.74 4.70 -14.42
CA GLY A 230 4.95 5.91 -14.59
C GLY A 230 5.64 7.14 -13.98
N LYS A 231 6.12 7.01 -12.73
CA LYS A 231 6.86 8.09 -12.05
C LYS A 231 8.15 8.46 -12.80
N LEU A 232 8.96 7.47 -13.18
CA LEU A 232 10.18 7.70 -13.96
C LEU A 232 9.88 8.43 -15.28
N GLY A 233 8.83 8.01 -15.99
CA GLY A 233 8.39 8.67 -17.21
C GLY A 233 7.95 10.12 -16.98
N THR A 234 7.25 10.41 -15.87
CA THR A 234 6.89 11.80 -15.52
C THR A 234 8.10 12.65 -15.14
N THR A 235 9.05 12.10 -14.38
CA THR A 235 10.27 12.81 -13.98
C THR A 235 11.17 13.07 -15.19
N ALA A 236 11.31 12.11 -16.10
CA ALA A 236 12.07 12.31 -17.33
C ALA A 236 11.52 13.48 -18.17
N LYS A 237 10.19 13.61 -18.28
CA LYS A 237 9.55 14.76 -18.93
C LYS A 237 9.82 16.08 -18.21
N GLN A 238 9.80 16.09 -16.87
CA GLN A 238 10.11 17.27 -16.07
C GLN A 238 11.57 17.71 -16.22
N VAL A 239 12.51 16.76 -16.22
CA VAL A 239 13.94 17.04 -16.42
C VAL A 239 14.19 17.63 -17.81
N GLN A 240 13.57 17.09 -18.86
CA GLN A 240 13.67 17.67 -20.20
C GLN A 240 13.17 19.11 -20.28
N LEU A 241 12.08 19.44 -19.57
CA LEU A 241 11.57 20.80 -19.49
C LEU A 241 12.56 21.72 -18.76
N LEU A 242 13.08 21.28 -17.61
CA LEU A 242 14.07 22.04 -16.84
C LEU A 242 15.37 22.26 -17.63
N GLU A 243 15.84 21.27 -18.39
CA GLU A 243 17.02 21.42 -19.27
C GLU A 243 16.80 22.46 -20.37
N PHE A 244 15.58 22.55 -20.91
CA PHE A 244 15.21 23.59 -21.86
C PHE A 244 15.21 24.97 -21.21
N GLU A 245 14.55 25.13 -20.07
CA GLU A 245 14.48 26.39 -19.31
C GLU A 245 15.88 26.86 -18.87
N LEU A 246 16.74 25.94 -18.41
CA LEU A 246 18.12 26.23 -18.00
C LEU A 246 18.95 26.75 -19.18
N LYS A 247 18.81 26.16 -20.36
CA LYS A 247 19.47 26.64 -21.58
C LYS A 247 19.00 28.04 -21.97
N GLU A 248 17.72 28.34 -21.79
CA GLU A 248 17.17 29.66 -22.10
C GLU A 248 17.66 30.71 -21.10
N GLN A 249 17.64 30.41 -19.80
CA GLN A 249 18.17 31.30 -18.77
C GLN A 249 19.69 31.51 -18.89
N GLY A 250 20.45 30.48 -19.26
CA GLY A 250 21.90 30.61 -19.49
C GLY A 250 22.24 31.68 -20.54
N LYS A 251 21.48 31.74 -21.64
CA LYS A 251 21.65 32.79 -22.66
C LYS A 251 21.40 34.20 -22.13
N ILE A 252 20.39 34.35 -21.26
CA ILE A 252 20.06 35.63 -20.64
C ILE A 252 21.19 36.07 -19.71
N VAL A 253 21.68 35.15 -18.87
CA VAL A 253 22.78 35.41 -17.93
C VAL A 253 24.06 35.77 -18.68
N ASP A 254 24.42 35.05 -19.75
CA ASP A 254 25.60 35.35 -20.57
C ASP A 254 25.49 36.76 -21.19
N ALA A 255 24.33 37.09 -21.74
CA ALA A 255 24.09 38.41 -22.33
C ALA A 255 24.18 39.54 -21.29
N GLU A 256 23.63 39.33 -20.09
CA GLU A 256 23.65 40.32 -19.02
C GLU A 256 25.04 40.44 -18.39
N SER A 257 25.78 39.34 -18.24
CA SER A 257 27.17 39.33 -17.80
C SER A 257 28.05 40.13 -18.76
N LEU A 258 27.86 39.95 -20.08
CA LEU A 258 28.60 40.70 -21.09
C LEU A 258 28.30 42.20 -21.05
N LYS A 259 27.05 42.59 -20.72
CA LYS A 259 26.70 44.01 -20.50
C LYS A 259 27.34 44.54 -19.22
N CYS A 260 27.28 43.80 -18.12
CA CYS A 260 27.93 44.16 -16.86
C CYS A 260 29.44 44.35 -17.04
N GLU A 261 30.10 43.47 -17.77
CA GLU A 261 31.54 43.56 -18.03
C GLU A 261 31.89 44.79 -18.88
N LYS A 262 31.11 45.07 -19.94
CA LYS A 262 31.23 46.32 -20.71
C LYS A 262 31.02 47.56 -19.83
N LEU A 263 29.99 47.56 -19.00
CA LEU A 263 29.70 48.67 -18.09
C LEU A 263 30.84 48.87 -17.08
N ASN A 264 31.42 47.78 -16.58
CA ASN A 264 32.55 47.84 -15.66
C ASN A 264 33.80 48.48 -16.31
N VAL A 265 34.07 48.16 -17.57
CA VAL A 265 35.14 48.83 -18.35
C VAL A 265 34.88 50.33 -18.45
N VAL A 266 33.65 50.74 -18.77
CA VAL A 266 33.28 52.17 -18.85
C VAL A 266 33.44 52.85 -17.49
N ILE A 267 32.94 52.25 -16.40
CA ILE A 267 33.08 52.77 -15.04
C ILE A 267 34.56 52.92 -14.65
N MET A 268 35.41 51.97 -15.02
CA MET A 268 36.85 52.05 -14.75
C MET A 268 37.52 53.19 -15.50
N GLU A 269 37.12 53.45 -16.75
CA GLU A 269 37.63 54.58 -17.53
C GLU A 269 37.12 55.92 -16.97
N GLU A 270 35.81 56.05 -16.71
CA GLU A 270 35.23 57.23 -16.08
C GLU A 270 35.86 57.53 -14.71
N LYS A 271 36.14 56.48 -13.92
CA LYS A 271 36.85 56.62 -12.63
C LYS A 271 38.28 57.12 -12.82
N ARG A 272 38.99 56.66 -13.86
CA ARG A 272 40.34 57.11 -14.20
C ARG A 272 40.34 58.59 -14.60
N GLU A 273 39.40 58.98 -15.45
CA GLU A 273 39.21 60.37 -15.88
C GLU A 273 38.83 61.28 -14.70
N ALA A 274 37.86 60.87 -13.89
CA ALA A 274 37.45 61.60 -12.69
C ALA A 274 38.60 61.76 -11.69
N GLN A 275 39.43 60.74 -11.49
CA GLN A 275 40.61 60.81 -10.64
C GLN A 275 41.66 61.77 -11.21
N ALA A 276 41.92 61.74 -12.52
CA ALA A 276 42.84 62.67 -13.17
C ALA A 276 42.36 64.12 -13.07
N GLN A 277 41.05 64.35 -13.26
CA GLN A 277 40.45 65.67 -13.11
C GLN A 277 40.52 66.15 -11.66
N ARG A 278 40.28 65.26 -10.69
CA ARG A 278 40.43 65.57 -9.26
C ARG A 278 41.85 66.01 -8.92
N THR A 279 42.87 65.32 -9.43
CA THR A 279 44.27 65.71 -9.22
C THR A 279 44.58 67.08 -9.83
N LYS A 280 44.10 67.38 -11.04
CA LYS A 280 44.26 68.70 -11.67
C LYS A 280 43.61 69.81 -10.85
N VAL A 281 42.37 69.60 -10.38
CA VAL A 281 41.65 70.58 -9.55
C VAL A 281 42.39 70.80 -8.23
N GLU A 282 42.97 69.75 -7.65
CA GLU A 282 43.75 69.84 -6.41
C GLU A 282 45.06 70.64 -6.61
N GLU A 283 45.75 70.42 -7.73
CA GLU A 283 46.92 71.22 -8.14
C GLU A 283 46.58 72.69 -8.40
N GLU A 284 45.48 72.98 -9.11
CA GLU A 284 45.00 74.34 -9.36
C GLU A 284 44.57 75.04 -8.06
N SER A 285 43.92 74.32 -7.14
CA SER A 285 43.58 74.84 -5.81
C SER A 285 44.84 75.24 -5.03
N LEU A 286 45.91 74.44 -5.09
CA LEU A 286 47.18 74.77 -4.44
C LEU A 286 47.84 76.00 -5.05
N LYS A 287 47.84 76.13 -6.38
CA LYS A 287 48.34 77.33 -7.08
C LYS A 287 47.52 78.57 -6.74
N SER A 288 46.20 78.47 -6.77
CA SER A 288 45.30 79.57 -6.42
C SER A 288 45.51 80.04 -4.98
N LYS A 289 45.69 79.12 -4.02
CA LYS A 289 46.05 79.48 -2.63
C LYS A 289 47.37 80.24 -2.55
N ALA A 290 48.40 79.80 -3.29
CA ALA A 290 49.69 80.49 -3.34
C ALA A 290 49.58 81.88 -3.98
N ASP A 291 48.76 82.04 -5.02
CA ASP A 291 48.52 83.31 -5.69
C ASP A 291 47.72 84.28 -4.81
N VAL A 292 46.72 83.80 -4.07
CA VAL A 292 45.98 84.60 -3.07
C VAL A 292 46.93 85.13 -2.00
N GLU A 293 47.83 84.29 -1.48
CA GLU A 293 48.81 84.72 -0.49
C GLU A 293 49.80 85.76 -1.06
N ARG A 294 50.16 85.62 -2.35
CA ARG A 294 51.01 86.57 -3.06
C ARG A 294 50.32 87.93 -3.25
N CYS A 295 49.05 87.93 -3.67
CA CYS A 295 48.25 89.14 -3.82
C CYS A 295 48.06 89.88 -2.50
N SER A 296 47.79 89.16 -1.41
CA SER A 296 47.67 89.77 -0.07
C SER A 296 48.98 90.44 0.37
N LYS A 297 50.15 89.81 0.12
CA LYS A 297 51.45 90.43 0.39
C LYS A 297 51.69 91.69 -0.44
N LEU A 298 51.22 91.71 -1.70
CA LEU A 298 51.30 92.89 -2.57
C LEU A 298 50.40 94.03 -2.08
N GLU A 299 49.18 93.71 -1.67
CA GLU A 299 48.19 94.65 -1.14
C GLU A 299 48.69 95.36 0.13
N ILE A 300 49.27 94.60 1.06
CA ILE A 300 49.89 95.14 2.28
C ILE A 300 51.03 96.12 1.91
N ARG A 301 51.85 95.76 0.92
CA ARG A 301 53.00 96.58 0.49
C ARG A 301 52.54 97.90 -0.14
N ALA A 302 51.53 97.86 -1.00
CA ALA A 302 50.96 99.04 -1.64
C ALA A 302 50.29 100.00 -0.63
N SER A 303 49.61 99.45 0.39
CA SER A 303 48.96 100.25 1.43
C SER A 303 49.98 101.01 2.31
N VAL A 304 51.14 100.42 2.56
CA VAL A 304 52.24 101.06 3.33
C VAL A 304 52.89 102.20 2.53
N GLU A 305 53.08 102.06 1.22
CA GLU A 305 53.60 103.13 0.37
C GLU A 305 52.61 104.28 0.21
N LEU A 306 51.31 104.00 0.08
CA LEU A 306 50.27 105.02 0.01
C LEU A 306 50.21 105.88 1.29
N GLY A 307 50.34 105.24 2.47
CA GLY A 307 50.37 105.95 3.76
C GLY A 307 51.55 106.93 3.92
N LYS A 308 52.67 106.70 3.21
CA LYS A 308 53.82 107.62 3.21
C LYS A 308 53.63 108.82 2.28
N ALA A 309 52.83 108.67 1.22
CA ALA A 309 52.63 109.72 0.21
C ALA A 309 51.50 110.71 0.57
N LEU A 310 50.48 110.27 1.31
CA LEU A 310 49.32 111.09 1.69
C LEU A 310 49.66 112.38 2.48
N PRO A 311 50.58 112.38 3.46
CA PRO A 311 50.89 113.59 4.24
C PRO A 311 51.54 114.69 3.40
N ALA A 312 52.33 114.31 2.38
CA ALA A 312 52.97 115.27 1.48
C ALA A 312 51.95 115.93 0.53
N LEU A 313 50.92 115.20 0.12
CA LEU A 313 49.85 115.71 -0.75
C LEU A 313 48.90 116.65 0.01
N GLU A 314 48.53 116.32 1.24
CA GLU A 314 47.67 117.19 2.08
C GLU A 314 48.36 118.50 2.47
N SER A 315 49.66 118.45 2.77
CA SER A 315 50.48 119.65 2.99
C SER A 315 50.55 120.55 1.75
N ALA A 316 50.69 119.96 0.56
CA ALA A 316 50.69 120.71 -0.70
C ALA A 316 49.32 121.33 -1.02
N LYS A 317 48.20 120.65 -0.72
CA LYS A 317 46.85 121.22 -0.85
C LYS A 317 46.61 122.41 0.09
N ALA A 318 47.03 122.30 1.35
CA ALA A 318 46.86 123.40 2.33
C ALA A 318 47.67 124.66 1.93
N ALA A 319 48.83 124.49 1.31
CA ALA A 319 49.61 125.62 0.78
C ALA A 319 48.96 126.28 -0.45
N LEU A 320 48.19 125.54 -1.25
CA LEU A 320 47.49 126.06 -2.43
C LEU A 320 46.28 126.95 -2.04
N ASP A 321 45.55 126.59 -0.99
CA ASP A 321 44.38 127.35 -0.52
C ASP A 321 44.72 128.73 0.06
N ASN A 322 45.99 128.98 0.39
CA ASN A 322 46.45 130.24 1.00
C ASN A 322 46.97 131.28 -0.04
N LEU A 323 46.77 131.03 -1.34
CA LEU A 323 47.17 131.97 -2.41
C LEU A 323 46.15 133.10 -2.60
N SER A 324 46.57 134.34 -2.31
CA SER A 324 45.73 135.52 -2.50
C SER A 324 45.55 135.89 -3.99
N LYS A 325 44.32 136.24 -4.38
CA LYS A 325 43.94 136.60 -5.75
C LYS A 325 44.79 137.74 -6.35
N LYS A 326 45.35 138.62 -5.50
CA LYS A 326 46.26 139.70 -5.91
C LYS A 326 47.59 139.16 -6.46
N ALA A 327 48.19 138.14 -5.84
CA ALA A 327 49.47 137.55 -6.29
C ALA A 327 49.33 136.83 -7.65
N ILE A 328 48.19 136.17 -7.89
CA ILE A 328 47.89 135.52 -9.19
C ILE A 328 47.74 136.56 -10.31
N THR A 329 47.23 137.75 -10.00
CA THR A 329 47.02 138.82 -10.99
C THR A 329 48.34 139.47 -11.43
N GLU A 330 49.32 139.56 -10.51
CA GLU A 330 50.68 140.08 -10.76
C GLU A 330 51.50 139.15 -11.65
N VAL A 331 51.35 137.82 -11.49
CA VAL A 331 52.03 136.83 -12.34
C VAL A 331 51.52 136.87 -13.79
N LYS A 332 50.25 137.22 -14.00
CA LYS A 332 49.63 137.34 -15.33
C LYS A 332 50.14 138.55 -16.14
N THR A 333 50.69 139.56 -15.47
CA THR A 333 51.22 140.78 -16.09
C THR A 333 52.69 140.68 -16.53
N TYR A 334 53.42 139.60 -16.20
CA TYR A 334 54.81 139.45 -16.64
C TYR A 334 54.89 139.13 -18.14
N VAL A 335 55.54 140.02 -18.90
CA VAL A 335 55.84 139.85 -20.34
C VAL A 335 56.97 138.84 -20.56
N THR A 336 57.85 138.66 -19.56
CA THR A 336 58.88 137.62 -19.49
C THR A 336 59.01 137.13 -18.04
N PRO A 337 58.33 136.04 -17.65
CA PRO A 337 58.39 135.55 -16.28
C PRO A 337 59.78 134.95 -15.95
N PRO A 338 60.28 135.09 -14.71
CA PRO A 338 61.55 134.49 -14.30
C PRO A 338 61.57 132.96 -14.46
N PRO A 339 62.73 132.35 -14.73
CA PRO A 339 62.85 130.93 -15.11
C PRO A 339 62.27 129.94 -14.09
N MET A 340 62.20 130.28 -12.79
CA MET A 340 61.54 129.43 -11.79
C MET A 340 60.01 129.43 -11.91
N VAL A 341 59.37 130.55 -12.26
CA VAL A 341 57.91 130.66 -12.42
C VAL A 341 57.46 129.95 -13.70
N GLU A 342 58.25 130.07 -14.77
CA GLU A 342 57.99 129.37 -16.04
C GLU A 342 58.03 127.84 -15.88
N LYS A 343 59.00 127.31 -15.11
CA LYS A 343 59.16 125.87 -14.89
C LYS A 343 58.01 125.27 -14.06
N VAL A 344 57.51 126.01 -13.07
CA VAL A 344 56.35 125.61 -12.25
C VAL A 344 55.05 125.72 -13.05
N MET A 345 54.84 126.79 -13.82
CA MET A 345 53.63 126.93 -14.67
C MET A 345 53.59 125.89 -15.80
N LYS A 346 54.73 125.52 -16.40
CA LYS A 346 54.81 124.41 -17.37
C LYS A 346 54.44 123.05 -16.75
N ALA A 347 54.72 122.84 -15.47
CA ALA A 347 54.39 121.58 -14.79
C ALA A 347 52.92 121.49 -14.33
N VAL A 348 52.21 122.63 -14.22
CA VAL A 348 50.80 122.69 -13.80
C VAL A 348 49.84 122.82 -15.01
N MET A 349 50.34 123.26 -16.17
CA MET A 349 49.57 123.33 -17.43
C MET A 349 49.75 122.12 -18.36
N CYS A 350 50.61 121.16 -17.98
CA CYS A 350 50.61 119.81 -18.54
C CYS A 350 49.69 118.93 -17.70
#